data_AF-A0A3Q8U4M9-F1
#
_entry.id   AF-A0A3Q8U4M9-F1
#
_cell.length_a   1.000
_cell.length_b   1.000
_cell.length_c   1.000
_cell.angle_alpha   90.00
_cell.angle_beta   90.00
_cell.angle_gamma   90.00
#
_symmetry.space_group_name_H-M   'P 1'
#
loop_
_entity.id
_entity.type
_entity.pdbx_description
1 polymer ?
#
loop_
_entity_poly.entity_id
_entity_poly.type
_entity_poly.pdbx_seq_one_letter_code
_entity_poly.pdbx_strand_id
1 'polypeptide(L)'
;MSDLQIKDRSKAVPLNMRVAEHRRDLIDAAVEIVGGDRTSFVLDAACRRAEEVLMERRLFLLDDEAFDQFTQALEDSPIRSNECVKKLLARPKRWS
;
A
#
# COMPACT_ATOMS: atom_id res chain seq x y z
N MET A 1 0.13 9.58 27.61
CA MET A 1 0.45 8.19 27.23
C MET A 1 -0.22 8.00 25.88
N SER A 2 0.43 7.89 24.73
CA SER A 2 1.82 7.57 24.39
C SER A 2 2.13 8.35 23.11
N ASP A 3 3.27 9.01 23.03
CA ASP A 3 3.74 9.66 21.81
C ASP A 3 3.83 8.61 20.68
N LEU A 4 2.90 8.65 19.72
CA LEU A 4 3.16 8.08 18.41
C LEU A 4 4.23 8.94 17.76
N GLN A 5 5.50 8.63 18.07
CA GLN A 5 6.61 9.05 17.24
C GLN A 5 6.34 8.54 15.83
N ILE A 6 5.81 9.43 14.98
CA ILE A 6 5.93 9.28 13.54
C ILE A 6 7.42 9.42 13.27
N LYS A 7 8.12 8.28 13.35
CA LYS A 7 9.49 8.11 12.89
C LYS A 7 9.55 8.74 11.50
N ASP A 8 10.47 9.67 11.30
CA ASP A 8 10.76 10.20 9.96
C ASP A 8 11.07 9.00 9.03
N ARG A 9 10.05 8.59 8.28
CA ARG A 9 10.07 7.39 7.43
C ARG A 9 10.87 7.61 6.15
N SER A 10 11.53 8.76 6.02
CA SER A 10 12.23 9.20 4.81
C SER A 10 13.71 8.89 4.83
N LYS A 11 14.26 8.35 5.92
CA LYS A 11 15.67 7.94 5.98
C LYS A 11 15.87 6.69 5.13
N ALA A 12 16.71 6.81 4.10
CA ALA A 12 17.15 5.67 3.30
C ALA A 12 17.89 4.66 4.19
N VAL A 13 17.41 3.42 4.22
CA VAL A 13 18.03 2.29 4.93
C VAL A 13 18.57 1.31 3.88
N PRO A 14 19.81 0.80 4.04
CA PRO A 14 20.39 -0.10 3.06
C PRO A 14 19.61 -1.42 2.98
N LEU A 15 19.35 -1.89 1.76
CA LEU A 15 18.77 -3.20 1.47
C LEU A 15 19.83 -4.07 0.76
N ASN A 16 20.52 -4.91 1.51
CA ASN A 16 21.55 -5.79 0.98
C ASN A 16 20.93 -7.10 0.47
N MET A 17 21.14 -7.44 -0.81
CA MET A 17 20.63 -8.68 -1.39
C MET A 17 21.69 -9.40 -2.23
N ARG A 18 21.63 -10.74 -2.23
CA ARG A 18 22.40 -11.60 -3.12
C ARG A 18 21.50 -12.17 -4.19
N VAL A 19 21.96 -12.14 -5.43
CA VAL A 19 21.18 -12.57 -6.60
C VAL A 19 22.08 -13.44 -7.48
N ALA A 20 21.52 -14.53 -8.02
CA ALA A 20 22.22 -15.37 -8.98
C ALA A 20 22.43 -14.61 -10.30
N GLU A 21 23.52 -14.89 -11.00
CA GLU A 21 23.91 -14.19 -12.24
C GLU A 21 22.78 -14.15 -13.27
N HIS A 22 22.17 -15.30 -13.59
CA HIS A 22 21.05 -15.38 -14.54
C HIS A 22 19.86 -14.46 -14.19
N ARG A 23 19.58 -14.22 -12.91
CA ARG A 23 18.50 -13.32 -12.49
C ARG A 23 18.91 -11.87 -12.63
N ARG A 24 20.19 -11.57 -12.37
CA ARG A 24 20.75 -10.23 -12.58
C ARG A 24 20.70 -9.88 -14.07
N ASP A 25 21.13 -10.79 -14.94
CA ASP A 25 21.14 -10.55 -16.39
C ASP A 25 19.73 -10.31 -16.94
N LEU A 26 18.75 -11.06 -16.44
CA LEU A 26 17.34 -10.84 -16.78
C LEU A 26 16.85 -9.46 -16.35
N ILE A 27 17.19 -9.01 -15.15
CA ILE A 27 16.84 -7.68 -14.66
C ILE A 27 17.54 -6.60 -15.50
N ASP A 28 18.81 -6.81 -15.84
CA ASP A 28 19.58 -5.87 -16.66
C ASP A 28 18.98 -5.69 -18.04
N ALA A 29 18.62 -6.78 -18.72
CA ALA A 29 17.92 -6.72 -20.00
C ALA A 29 16.58 -5.97 -19.91
N ALA A 30 15.84 -6.12 -18.79
CA ALA A 30 14.58 -5.39 -18.59
C ALA A 30 14.82 -3.89 -18.39
N VAL A 31 15.86 -3.53 -17.62
CA VAL A 31 16.25 -2.13 -17.38
C VAL A 31 16.75 -1.46 -18.67
N GLU A 32 17.47 -2.18 -19.53
CA GLU A 32 17.90 -1.64 -20.83
C GLU A 32 16.71 -1.25 -21.72
N ILE A 33 15.61 -2.00 -21.66
CA ILE A 33 14.39 -1.73 -22.44
C ILE A 33 13.57 -0.59 -21.83
N VAL A 34 13.38 -0.61 -20.50
CA VAL A 34 12.54 0.36 -19.78
C VAL A 34 13.26 1.69 -19.57
N GLY A 35 14.59 1.66 -19.48
CA GLY A 35 15.44 2.76 -19.02
C GLY A 35 15.47 2.89 -17.50
N GLY A 36 16.49 3.60 -16.99
CA GLY A 36 16.63 3.92 -15.56
C GLY A 36 17.73 3.14 -14.85
N ASP A 37 17.63 3.06 -13.52
CA ASP A 37 18.58 2.37 -12.65
C ASP A 37 18.04 1.01 -12.17
N ARG A 38 18.93 0.03 -12.07
CA ARG A 38 18.61 -1.33 -11.60
C ARG A 38 18.00 -1.33 -10.20
N THR A 39 18.54 -0.53 -9.29
CA THR A 39 18.08 -0.48 -7.90
C THR A 39 16.66 0.07 -7.84
N SER A 40 16.39 1.16 -8.56
CA SER A 40 15.03 1.72 -8.65
C SER A 40 14.06 0.69 -9.22
N PHE A 41 14.42 0.04 -10.34
CA PHE A 41 13.57 -0.97 -10.97
C PHE A 41 13.21 -2.12 -10.02
N VAL A 42 14.20 -2.64 -9.29
CA VAL A 42 13.99 -3.72 -8.32
C VAL A 42 13.15 -3.25 -7.13
N LEU A 43 13.41 -2.05 -6.60
CA LEU A 43 12.64 -1.49 -5.49
C LEU A 43 11.19 -1.26 -5.89
N ASP A 44 10.94 -0.66 -7.05
CA ASP A 44 9.59 -0.36 -7.54
C ASP A 44 8.80 -1.65 -7.78
N ALA A 45 9.44 -2.66 -8.40
CA ALA A 45 8.82 -3.97 -8.60
C ALA A 45 8.50 -4.67 -7.27
N ALA A 46 9.40 -4.60 -6.29
CA ALA A 46 9.19 -5.19 -4.96
C ALA A 46 8.07 -4.47 -4.19
N CYS A 47 8.04 -3.14 -4.24
CA CYS A 47 7.00 -2.32 -3.61
C CYS A 47 5.63 -2.61 -4.22
N ARG A 48 5.53 -2.60 -5.55
CA ARG A 48 4.29 -2.95 -6.25
C ARG A 48 3.79 -4.33 -5.87
N ARG A 49 4.68 -5.33 -5.84
CA ARG A 49 4.28 -6.68 -5.45
C ARG A 49 3.84 -6.74 -3.98
N ALA A 50 4.51 -6.01 -3.09
CA ALA A 50 4.11 -5.92 -1.69
C ALA A 50 2.72 -5.28 -1.55
N GLU A 51 2.44 -4.21 -2.28
CA GLU A 51 1.12 -3.56 -2.33
C GLU A 51 0.04 -4.52 -2.80
N GLU A 52 0.28 -5.25 -3.90
CA GLU A 52 -0.66 -6.26 -4.41
C GLU A 52 -0.96 -7.34 -3.36
N VAL A 53 0.06 -7.86 -2.67
CA VAL A 53 -0.13 -8.85 -1.60
C VAL A 53 -0.93 -8.28 -0.43
N LEU A 54 -0.66 -7.03 -0.05
CA LEU A 54 -1.40 -6.36 1.03
C LEU A 54 -2.85 -6.08 0.63
N MET A 55 -3.12 -5.76 -0.63
CA MET A 55 -4.47 -5.57 -1.16
C MET A 55 -5.26 -6.88 -1.26
N GLU A 56 -4.59 -8.00 -1.58
CA GLU A 56 -5.17 -9.34 -1.56
C GLU A 56 -5.53 -9.82 -0.15
N ARG A 57 -5.07 -9.12 0.91
CA ARG A 57 -5.39 -9.47 2.29
C ARG A 57 -6.86 -9.21 2.59
N ARG A 58 -7.64 -10.28 2.67
CA ARG A 58 -9.08 -10.24 3.00
C ARG A 58 -9.39 -10.32 4.49
N LEU A 59 -8.43 -10.75 5.30
CA LEU A 59 -8.60 -10.92 6.75
C LEU A 59 -7.74 -9.90 7.51
N PHE A 60 -8.42 -9.00 8.22
CA PHE A 60 -7.83 -8.08 9.18
C PHE A 60 -8.05 -8.67 10.57
N LEU A 61 -6.95 -9.06 11.23
CA LEU A 61 -7.01 -9.40 12.65
C LEU A 61 -6.80 -8.09 13.41
N LEU A 62 -7.77 -7.76 14.25
CA LEU A 62 -7.73 -6.63 15.17
C LEU A 62 -7.59 -7.22 16.57
N ASP A 63 -6.82 -6.54 17.41
CA ASP A 63 -6.91 -6.74 18.86
C ASP A 63 -8.18 -6.05 19.39
N ASP A 64 -8.50 -6.30 20.66
CA ASP A 64 -9.74 -5.79 21.26
C ASP A 64 -9.82 -4.25 21.20
N GLU A 65 -8.69 -3.56 21.44
CA GLU A 65 -8.63 -2.09 21.39
C GLU A 65 -8.88 -1.56 19.97
N ALA A 66 -8.26 -2.15 18.95
CA ALA A 66 -8.48 -1.76 17.57
C ALA A 66 -9.90 -2.12 17.07
N PHE A 67 -10.49 -3.19 17.59
CA PHE A 67 -11.87 -3.56 17.28
C PHE A 67 -12.89 -2.59 17.89
N ASP A 68 -12.67 -2.15 19.14
CA ASP A 68 -13.51 -1.16 19.79
C ASP A 68 -13.46 0.18 19.06
N GLN A 69 -12.25 0.65 18.69
CA GLN A 69 -12.08 1.86 17.88
C GLN A 69 -12.78 1.76 16.52
N PHE A 70 -12.69 0.59 15.87
CA PHE A 70 -13.37 0.34 14.61
C PHE A 70 -14.90 0.40 14.76
N THR A 71 -15.43 -0.23 15.82
CA THR A 71 -16.88 -0.23 16.11
C THR A 71 -17.37 1.18 16.39
N GLN A 72 -16.64 1.93 17.23
CA GLN A 72 -16.95 3.32 17.51
C GLN A 72 -16.94 4.18 16.23
N ALA A 73 -15.95 3.99 15.35
CA ALA A 73 -15.90 4.72 14.08
C ALA A 73 -17.10 4.42 13.16
N LEU A 74 -17.67 3.21 13.20
CA LEU A 74 -18.87 2.85 12.45
C LEU A 74 -20.13 3.50 13.02
N GLU A 75 -20.22 3.60 14.35
CA GLU A 75 -21.37 4.17 15.05
C GLU A 75 -21.37 5.70 15.01
N ASP A 76 -20.22 6.32 15.23
CA ASP A 76 -20.04 7.78 15.36
C ASP A 76 -19.94 8.51 14.01
N SER A 77 -19.72 7.78 12.91
CA SER A 77 -19.60 8.35 11.57
C SER A 77 -20.80 8.01 10.70
N PRO A 78 -21.95 8.71 10.86
CA PRO A 78 -23.08 8.49 9.98
C PRO A 78 -22.66 8.89 8.56
N ILE A 79 -22.54 7.90 7.68
CA ILE A 79 -22.25 8.06 6.23
C ILE A 79 -23.10 9.18 5.59
N ARG A 80 -24.28 9.44 6.17
CA ARG A 80 -25.23 10.50 5.80
C ARG A 80 -24.72 11.93 5.95
N SER A 81 -23.67 12.21 6.73
CA SER A 81 -23.13 13.58 6.88
C SER A 81 -22.07 13.93 5.83
N ASN A 82 -21.50 12.94 5.13
CA ASN A 82 -20.41 13.17 4.18
C ASN A 82 -20.93 13.56 2.79
N GLU A 83 -20.75 14.83 2.42
CA GLU A 83 -21.17 15.38 1.12
C GLU A 83 -20.48 14.72 -0.08
N CYS A 84 -19.23 14.25 0.05
CA CYS A 84 -18.56 13.50 -1.01
C CYS A 84 -19.21 12.13 -1.24
N VAL A 85 -19.62 11.44 -0.17
CA VAL A 85 -20.30 10.14 -0.29
C VAL A 85 -21.69 10.30 -0.92
N LYS A 86 -22.45 11.33 -0.54
CA LYS A 86 -23.74 11.64 -1.20
C LYS A 86 -23.57 11.85 -2.70
N LYS A 87 -22.58 12.66 -3.12
CA LYS A 87 -22.28 12.89 -4.54
C LYS A 87 -21.87 11.62 -5.27
N LEU A 88 -21.11 10.74 -4.62
CA LEU A 88 -20.72 9.44 -5.20
C LEU A 88 -21.93 8.52 -5.41
N LEU A 89 -22.80 8.39 -4.39
CA LEU A 89 -24.00 7.54 -4.45
C LEU A 89 -25.07 8.07 -5.41
N ALA A 90 -25.17 9.39 -5.59
CA ALA A 90 -26.08 10.02 -6.54
C ALA A 90 -25.62 9.90 -8.00
N ARG A 91 -24.37 9.47 -8.24
CA ARG A 91 -23.84 9.35 -9.60
C ARG A 91 -24.51 8.17 -10.31
N PRO A 92 -25.09 8.36 -11.50
CA PRO A 92 -25.70 7.27 -12.25
C PRO A 92 -24.67 6.16 -12.53
N LYS A 93 -25.10 4.90 -12.42
CA LYS A 93 -24.26 3.73 -12.72
C LYS A 93 -23.75 3.85 -14.16
N ARG A 94 -22.44 3.71 -14.35
CA ARG A 94 -21.79 3.81 -15.67
C ARG A 94 -21.75 2.50 -16.43
N TRP A 95 -22.23 1.43 -15.82
CA TRP A 95 -22.27 0.10 -16.38
C TRP A 95 -23.72 -0.36 -16.34
N SER A 96 -24.26 -0.56 -17.54
CA SER A 96 -25.44 -1.36 -17.84
C SER A 96 -24.99 -2.53 -18.71
#